data_AF-A0A2H9QY23-F1
#
_entry.id   AF-A0A2H9QY23-F1
#
_cell.length_a   1.000
_cell.length_b   1.000
_cell.length_c   1.000
_cell.angle_alpha   90.00
_cell.angle_beta   90.00
_cell.angle_gamma   90.00
#
_symmetry.space_group_name_H-M   'P 1'
#
loop_
_entity.id
_entity.type
_entity.pdbx_description
1 polymer ?
#
loop_
_entity_poly.entity_id
_entity_poly.type
_entity_poly.pdbx_seq_one_letter_code
_entity_poly.pdbx_strand_id
1 'polypeptide(L)'
;MKKMSIQPRKQRKMRYNAPIHRRRKMIASHLAEELMLKYNKRSVTVKKGDTVKIIRGGLKGHIGKVASVDTKKMKITVEGATIAKADKSQVARPIDPSNVIITHLDLSDPWRSKKIGEGKIKRKRKIKEKKEEKAEGEKEKKTEEKKEVEKKVEEEKIEEKIEPENERKESKKTELKKEAEEKSEMKEEKKTETKIEEKREKEKKMREEKTESNEEPEVKR
;
A
#
# COMPACT_ATOMS: atom_id res chain seq x y z
N MET A 1 22.10 -13.94 25.07
CA MET A 1 23.32 -13.18 24.72
C MET A 1 24.33 -13.36 25.85
N LYS A 2 25.56 -13.84 25.61
CA LYS A 2 26.54 -14.08 26.69
C LYS A 2 26.91 -12.73 27.34
N LYS A 3 26.51 -12.52 28.60
CA LYS A 3 26.68 -11.27 29.34
C LYS A 3 28.17 -10.93 29.42
N MET A 4 28.56 -9.76 28.92
CA MET A 4 29.94 -9.29 29.00
C MET A 4 30.23 -8.85 30.43
N SER A 5 31.36 -9.27 31.00
CA SER A 5 31.75 -8.86 32.35
C SER A 5 32.03 -7.36 32.37
N ILE A 6 31.48 -6.64 33.34
CA ILE A 6 31.74 -5.20 33.56
C ILE A 6 33.17 -4.96 34.05
N GLN A 7 33.78 -5.95 34.72
CA GLN A 7 35.09 -5.83 35.35
C GLN A 7 36.21 -5.59 34.30
N PRO A 8 36.93 -4.45 34.33
CA PRO A 8 37.96 -4.12 33.35
C PRO A 8 39.09 -5.15 33.30
N ARG A 9 39.49 -5.69 34.46
CA ARG A 9 40.53 -6.74 34.57
C ARG A 9 40.16 -7.98 33.74
N LYS A 10 38.91 -8.44 33.82
CA LYS A 10 38.42 -9.61 33.06
C LYS A 10 38.37 -9.31 31.56
N GLN A 11 37.93 -8.12 31.16
CA GLN A 11 37.90 -7.72 29.75
C GLN A 11 39.31 -7.65 29.13
N ARG A 12 40.29 -7.07 29.83
CA ARG A 12 41.69 -7.01 29.37
C ARG A 12 42.28 -8.42 29.24
N LYS A 13 42.07 -9.29 30.24
CA LYS A 13 42.51 -10.70 30.20
C LYS A 13 41.89 -11.44 29.02
N MET A 14 40.60 -11.26 28.75
CA MET A 14 39.94 -11.87 27.60
C MET A 14 40.53 -11.42 26.26
N ARG A 15 40.83 -10.13 26.09
CA ARG A 15 41.43 -9.60 24.86
C ARG A 15 42.84 -10.15 24.65
N TYR A 16 43.66 -10.15 25.70
CA TYR A 16 45.04 -10.64 25.65
C TYR A 16 45.09 -12.15 25.34
N ASN A 17 44.26 -12.96 26.02
CA ASN A 17 44.22 -14.41 25.85
C ASN A 17 43.30 -14.89 24.71
N ALA A 18 42.76 -13.99 23.88
CA ALA A 18 41.84 -14.37 22.83
C ALA A 18 42.48 -15.36 21.83
N PRO A 19 41.78 -16.41 21.39
CA PRO A 19 42.28 -17.32 20.35
C PRO A 19 42.34 -16.63 18.99
N ILE A 20 43.13 -17.19 18.06
CA ILE A 20 43.48 -16.52 16.78
C ILE A 20 42.25 -16.13 15.94
N HIS A 21 41.23 -16.98 15.88
CA HIS A 21 39.99 -16.73 15.13
C HIS A 21 39.17 -15.55 15.71
N ARG A 22 39.30 -15.28 17.01
CA ARG A 22 38.72 -14.10 17.66
C ARG A 22 39.58 -12.87 17.44
N ARG A 23 40.91 -13.00 17.54
CA ARG A 23 41.86 -11.89 17.29
C ARG A 23 41.69 -11.32 15.89
N ARG A 24 41.49 -12.18 14.88
CA ARG A 24 41.19 -11.75 13.49
C ARG A 24 40.00 -10.77 13.41
N LYS A 25 38.96 -10.94 14.23
CA LYS A 25 37.80 -10.03 14.25
C LYS A 25 38.12 -8.69 14.90
N MET A 26 39.11 -8.64 15.79
CA MET A 26 39.53 -7.42 16.49
C MET A 26 40.38 -6.51 15.60
N ILE A 27 40.96 -7.03 14.51
CA ILE A 27 41.75 -6.27 13.52
C ILE A 27 40.82 -5.73 12.42
N ALA A 28 39.70 -5.14 12.82
CA ALA A 28 38.77 -4.49 11.91
C ALA A 28 39.06 -2.99 11.83
N SER A 29 38.89 -2.43 10.64
CA SER A 29 39.11 -1.02 10.36
C SER A 29 37.91 -0.43 9.62
N HIS A 30 37.72 0.88 9.72
CA HIS A 30 36.62 1.58 9.09
C HIS A 30 36.78 1.62 7.57
N LEU A 31 35.66 1.51 6.86
CA LEU A 31 35.65 1.73 5.41
C LEU A 31 35.55 3.23 5.12
N ALA A 32 36.07 3.68 3.98
CA ALA A 32 35.78 4.99 3.44
C ALA A 32 34.28 5.11 3.11
N GLU A 33 33.74 6.33 3.11
CA GLU A 33 32.30 6.58 2.95
C GLU A 33 31.73 5.98 1.67
N GLU A 34 32.45 6.08 0.56
CA GLU A 34 32.10 5.46 -0.72
C GLU A 34 31.91 3.93 -0.60
N LEU A 35 32.84 3.26 0.09
CA LEU A 35 32.79 1.82 0.33
C LEU A 35 31.71 1.46 1.36
N MET A 36 31.48 2.31 2.36
CA MET A 36 30.39 2.14 3.33
C MET A 36 29.05 2.16 2.61
N LEU A 37 28.83 3.15 1.74
CA LEU A 37 27.65 3.23 0.89
C LEU A 37 27.59 2.02 -0.05
N LYS A 38 28.71 1.62 -0.68
CA LYS A 38 28.80 0.50 -1.64
C LYS A 38 28.57 -0.89 -1.02
N TYR A 39 28.86 -1.12 0.25
CA TYR A 39 28.68 -2.45 0.87
C TYR A 39 27.71 -2.46 2.05
N ASN A 40 27.20 -1.29 2.46
CA ASN A 40 26.36 -1.09 3.64
C ASN A 40 26.98 -1.71 4.91
N LYS A 41 28.29 -1.51 5.09
CA LYS A 41 29.06 -1.95 6.25
C LYS A 41 29.93 -0.83 6.76
N ARG A 42 30.03 -0.69 8.08
CA ARG A 42 30.87 0.33 8.74
C ARG A 42 32.35 -0.04 8.79
N SER A 43 32.66 -1.32 8.94
CA SER A 43 34.03 -1.81 9.10
C SER A 43 34.20 -3.24 8.59
N VAL A 44 35.44 -3.57 8.20
CA VAL A 44 35.85 -4.88 7.70
C VAL A 44 37.20 -5.25 8.29
N THR A 45 37.47 -6.54 8.45
CA THR A 45 38.81 -7.04 8.85
C THR A 45 39.84 -6.70 7.78
N VAL A 46 40.92 -6.03 8.19
CA VAL A 46 42.03 -5.68 7.31
C VAL A 46 42.74 -6.95 6.81
N LYS A 47 43.04 -7.01 5.52
CA LYS A 47 43.86 -8.04 4.89
C LYS A 47 45.08 -7.42 4.20
N LYS A 48 46.09 -8.26 3.98
CA LYS A 48 47.19 -7.94 3.05
C LYS A 48 46.61 -7.58 1.68
N GLY A 49 47.13 -6.53 1.06
CA GLY A 49 46.67 -6.03 -0.24
C GLY A 49 45.54 -4.99 -0.20
N ASP A 50 44.89 -4.77 0.96
CA ASP A 50 43.98 -3.62 1.11
C ASP A 50 44.78 -2.31 1.05
N THR A 51 44.23 -1.28 0.43
CA THR A 51 44.79 0.09 0.46
C THR A 51 44.15 0.85 1.61
N VAL A 52 45.00 1.50 2.39
CA VAL A 52 44.57 2.15 3.61
C VAL A 52 45.15 3.56 3.76
N LYS A 53 44.40 4.43 4.41
CA LYS A 53 44.79 5.79 4.79
C LYS A 53 44.93 5.90 6.30
N ILE A 54 46.07 6.39 6.77
CA ILE A 54 46.33 6.60 8.21
C ILE A 54 45.67 7.90 8.65
N ILE A 55 44.88 7.86 9.72
CA ILE A 55 44.12 9.02 10.23
C ILE A 55 44.79 9.64 11.45
N ARG A 56 45.47 8.82 12.26
CA ARG A 56 45.99 9.20 13.57
C ARG A 56 47.47 8.86 13.70
N GLY A 57 48.18 9.66 14.49
CA GLY A 57 49.62 9.53 14.75
C GLY A 57 50.49 10.34 13.78
N GLY A 58 51.81 10.20 13.89
CA GLY A 58 52.78 11.01 13.12
C GLY A 58 52.77 10.81 11.61
N LEU A 59 52.22 9.69 11.12
CA LEU A 59 52.10 9.38 9.68
C LEU A 59 50.67 9.65 9.16
N LYS A 60 49.96 10.59 9.76
CA LYS A 60 48.60 10.96 9.34
C LYS A 60 48.60 11.45 7.89
N GLY A 61 47.59 11.04 7.13
CA GLY A 61 47.42 11.40 5.73
C GLY A 61 48.11 10.43 4.76
N HIS A 62 49.06 9.62 5.23
CA HIS A 62 49.73 8.63 4.41
C HIS A 62 48.77 7.57 3.89
N ILE A 63 48.84 7.28 2.59
CA ILE A 63 48.06 6.24 1.92
C ILE A 63 49.05 5.17 1.44
N GLY A 64 48.79 3.91 1.79
CA GLY A 64 49.63 2.80 1.39
C GLY A 64 48.89 1.48 1.40
N LYS A 65 49.47 0.47 0.76
CA LYS A 65 48.94 -0.89 0.82
C LYS A 65 49.37 -1.57 2.12
N VAL A 66 48.56 -2.49 2.60
CA VAL A 66 48.88 -3.30 3.78
C VAL A 66 49.84 -4.42 3.38
N ALA A 67 51.07 -4.37 3.89
CA ALA A 67 52.12 -5.35 3.61
C ALA A 67 51.93 -6.64 4.41
N SER A 68 51.66 -6.51 5.72
CA SER A 68 51.46 -7.65 6.63
C SER A 68 50.45 -7.32 7.73
N VAL A 69 49.83 -8.38 8.26
CA VAL A 69 48.87 -8.32 9.37
C VAL A 69 49.30 -9.28 10.46
N ASP A 70 49.79 -8.73 11.57
CA ASP A 70 50.23 -9.50 12.73
C ASP A 70 49.07 -9.77 13.67
N THR A 71 48.49 -10.97 13.59
CA THR A 71 47.32 -11.32 14.41
C THR A 71 47.67 -11.49 15.90
N LYS A 72 48.92 -11.83 16.24
CA LYS A 72 49.38 -11.97 17.63
C LYS A 72 49.48 -10.62 18.34
N LYS A 73 50.04 -9.61 17.67
CA LYS A 73 50.21 -8.24 18.18
C LYS A 73 49.01 -7.34 17.90
N MET A 74 48.07 -7.78 17.07
CA MET A 74 46.93 -7.00 16.57
C MET A 74 47.35 -5.70 15.86
N LYS A 75 48.49 -5.76 15.16
CA LYS A 75 49.06 -4.63 14.43
C LYS A 75 49.13 -4.92 12.94
N ILE A 76 49.12 -3.86 12.14
CA ILE A 76 49.27 -3.90 10.70
C ILE A 76 50.53 -3.13 10.31
N THR A 77 51.19 -3.57 9.25
CA THR A 77 52.28 -2.82 8.61
C THR A 77 51.78 -2.29 7.27
N VAL A 78 52.02 -1.01 7.03
CA VAL A 78 51.60 -0.31 5.81
C VAL A 78 52.86 0.07 5.03
N GLU A 79 52.82 -0.11 3.72
CA GLU A 79 53.91 0.26 2.82
C GLU A 79 54.14 1.78 2.88
N GLY A 80 55.41 2.18 2.95
CA GLY A 80 55.82 3.59 3.14
C GLY A 80 55.65 4.14 4.56
N ALA A 81 55.02 3.40 5.47
CA ALA A 81 54.94 3.78 6.87
C ALA A 81 56.15 3.23 7.65
N THR A 82 57.32 3.86 7.48
CA THR A 82 58.58 3.43 8.10
C THR A 82 59.09 4.42 9.16
N ILE A 83 60.04 3.95 9.96
CA ILE A 83 60.84 4.73 10.90
C ILE A 83 62.31 4.54 10.50
N ALA A 84 63.05 5.65 10.39
CA ALA A 84 64.49 5.62 10.22
C ALA A 84 65.18 5.25 11.54
N LYS A 85 66.06 4.26 11.50
CA LYS A 85 66.96 3.94 12.62
C LYS A 85 68.22 4.79 12.58
N ALA A 86 68.99 4.80 13.68
CA ALA A 86 70.31 5.43 13.74
C ALA A 86 71.26 4.89 12.66
N ASP A 87 71.13 3.60 12.34
CA ASP A 87 71.88 2.91 11.29
C ASP A 87 71.42 3.27 9.86
N LYS A 88 70.60 4.31 9.69
CA LYS A 88 70.00 4.79 8.41
C LYS A 88 69.07 3.80 7.71
N SER A 89 68.92 2.57 8.24
CA SER A 89 67.96 1.58 7.74
C SER A 89 66.51 1.98 8.07
N GLN A 90 65.58 1.58 7.19
CA GLN A 90 64.15 1.85 7.34
C GLN A 90 63.43 0.61 7.86
N VAL A 91 62.68 0.75 8.95
CA VAL A 91 61.87 -0.33 9.52
C VAL A 91 60.40 0.03 9.51
N ALA A 92 59.54 -0.91 9.14
CA ALA A 92 58.10 -0.71 9.12
C ALA A 92 57.55 -0.38 10.51
N ARG A 93 56.76 0.69 10.59
CA ARG A 93 56.08 1.10 11.82
C ARG A 93 54.83 0.24 12.02
N PRO A 94 54.69 -0.47 13.16
CA PRO A 94 53.45 -1.18 13.47
C PRO A 94 52.34 -0.18 13.78
N ILE A 95 51.22 -0.30 13.08
CA ILE A 95 50.07 0.59 13.20
C ILE A 95 48.88 -0.17 13.76
N ASP A 96 48.04 0.53 14.53
CA ASP A 96 46.78 -0.01 15.00
C ASP A 96 45.70 0.07 13.91
N PRO A 97 44.95 -0.99 13.62
CA PRO A 97 43.91 -0.97 12.58
C PRO A 97 42.79 0.05 12.86
N SER A 98 42.58 0.45 14.12
CA SER A 98 41.60 1.47 14.49
C SER A 98 42.02 2.90 14.09
N ASN A 99 43.30 3.13 13.82
CA ASN A 99 43.85 4.44 13.44
C ASN A 99 43.88 4.64 11.92
N VAL A 100 43.18 3.78 11.18
CA VAL A 100 43.27 3.65 9.73
C VAL A 100 41.86 3.59 9.14
N ILE A 101 41.71 4.05 7.90
CA ILE A 101 40.53 3.86 7.06
C ILE A 101 40.94 3.08 5.82
N ILE A 102 40.14 2.08 5.43
CA ILE A 102 40.32 1.34 4.18
C ILE A 102 39.73 2.18 3.05
N THR A 103 40.56 2.54 2.07
CA THR A 103 40.15 3.27 0.87
C THR A 103 39.80 2.32 -0.27
N HIS A 104 40.56 1.24 -0.43
CA HIS A 104 40.31 0.21 -1.43
C HIS A 104 40.42 -1.18 -0.81
N LEU A 105 39.50 -2.06 -1.17
CA LEU A 105 39.45 -3.43 -0.70
C LEU A 105 40.05 -4.38 -1.74
N ASP A 106 40.88 -5.32 -1.29
CA ASP A 106 41.20 -6.49 -2.08
C ASP A 106 40.06 -7.52 -1.98
N LEU A 107 39.48 -7.87 -3.13
CA LEU A 107 38.39 -8.81 -3.29
C LEU A 107 38.79 -10.06 -4.08
N SER A 108 40.08 -10.31 -4.27
CA SER A 108 40.59 -11.53 -4.93
C SER A 108 40.03 -12.82 -4.31
N ASP A 109 39.85 -12.85 -2.98
CA ASP A 109 39.25 -13.99 -2.26
C ASP A 109 37.71 -14.02 -2.39
N PRO A 110 37.11 -15.07 -3.00
CA PRO A 110 35.67 -15.21 -3.16
C PRO A 110 34.90 -15.22 -1.83
N TRP A 111 35.48 -15.81 -0.78
CA TRP A 111 34.83 -15.85 0.54
C TRP A 111 34.73 -14.47 1.17
N ARG A 112 35.75 -13.64 0.97
CA ARG A 112 35.75 -12.24 1.42
C ARG A 112 34.73 -11.44 0.63
N SER A 113 34.71 -11.59 -0.69
CA SER A 113 33.74 -10.92 -1.56
C SER A 113 32.31 -11.27 -1.15
N LYS A 114 31.99 -12.56 -0.97
CA LYS A 114 30.68 -13.03 -0.49
C LYS A 114 30.33 -12.43 0.87
N LYS A 115 31.24 -12.49 1.85
CA LYS A 115 31.02 -11.97 3.20
C LYS A 115 30.77 -10.46 3.23
N ILE A 116 31.41 -9.68 2.35
CA ILE A 116 31.21 -8.23 2.26
C ILE A 116 29.92 -7.92 1.47
N GLY A 117 29.72 -8.59 0.32
CA GLY A 117 28.59 -8.41 -0.59
C GLY A 117 27.23 -8.86 -0.06
N GLU A 118 27.19 -9.78 0.92
CA GLU A 118 25.96 -10.22 1.60
C GLU A 118 25.16 -9.07 2.25
N GLY A 119 25.78 -7.90 2.47
CA GLY A 119 25.09 -6.72 3.00
C GLY A 119 24.04 -6.10 2.05
N LYS A 120 24.10 -6.40 0.74
CA LYS A 120 23.37 -5.65 -0.29
C LYS A 120 22.37 -6.39 -1.15
N ILE A 121 22.63 -7.61 -1.62
CA ILE A 121 21.71 -8.26 -2.57
C ILE A 121 20.37 -8.62 -1.88
N LYS A 122 20.41 -9.13 -0.65
CA LYS A 122 19.21 -9.56 0.08
C LYS A 122 18.35 -8.43 0.60
N ARG A 123 18.93 -7.28 0.98
CA ARG A 123 18.17 -6.13 1.50
C ARG A 123 17.58 -5.27 0.39
N LYS A 124 18.32 -4.98 -0.69
CA LYS A 124 17.76 -4.24 -1.84
C LYS A 124 16.63 -5.02 -2.51
N ARG A 125 16.78 -6.35 -2.71
CA ARG A 125 15.68 -7.21 -3.23
C ARG A 125 14.46 -7.19 -2.30
N LYS A 126 14.63 -7.45 -1.00
CA LYS A 126 13.53 -7.39 -0.02
C LYS A 126 12.83 -6.03 0.09
N ILE A 127 13.56 -4.92 -0.07
CA ILE A 127 12.96 -3.58 -0.03
C ILE A 127 12.19 -3.29 -1.33
N LYS A 128 12.64 -3.84 -2.46
CA LYS A 128 11.99 -3.70 -3.76
C LYS A 128 10.71 -4.54 -3.82
N GLU A 129 10.79 -5.81 -3.42
CA GLU A 129 9.64 -6.73 -3.27
C GLU A 129 8.56 -6.15 -2.35
N LYS A 130 8.93 -5.65 -1.16
CA LYS A 130 7.98 -5.00 -0.23
C LYS A 130 7.38 -3.68 -0.74
N LYS A 131 8.04 -2.99 -1.67
CA LYS A 131 7.49 -1.77 -2.29
C LYS A 131 6.53 -2.12 -3.42
N GLU A 132 6.83 -3.17 -4.18
CA GLU A 132 5.97 -3.69 -5.25
C GLU A 132 4.69 -4.30 -4.66
N GLU A 133 4.76 -5.13 -3.61
CA GLU A 133 3.59 -5.68 -2.89
C GLU A 133 2.69 -4.58 -2.28
N LYS A 134 3.28 -3.52 -1.74
CA LYS A 134 2.51 -2.38 -1.20
C LYS A 134 1.85 -1.56 -2.30
N ALA A 135 2.51 -1.39 -3.45
CA ALA A 135 1.96 -0.67 -4.59
C ALA A 135 0.85 -1.49 -5.29
N GLU A 136 0.95 -2.81 -5.34
CA GLU A 136 -0.13 -3.69 -5.80
C GLU A 136 -1.30 -3.68 -4.82
N GLY A 137 -1.06 -3.83 -3.52
CA GLY A 137 -2.13 -3.78 -2.52
C GLY A 137 -2.85 -2.42 -2.41
N GLU A 138 -2.16 -1.29 -2.66
CA GLU A 138 -2.80 0.03 -2.76
C GLU A 138 -3.57 0.22 -4.07
N LYS A 139 -3.11 -0.41 -5.17
CA LYS A 139 -3.83 -0.39 -6.45
C LYS A 139 -5.09 -1.24 -6.39
N GLU A 140 -5.01 -2.45 -5.82
CA GLU A 140 -6.14 -3.35 -5.64
C GLU A 140 -7.22 -2.70 -4.77
N LYS A 141 -6.84 -2.11 -3.62
CA LYS A 141 -7.77 -1.34 -2.78
C LYS A 141 -8.40 -0.15 -3.49
N LYS A 142 -7.63 0.61 -4.28
CA LYS A 142 -8.19 1.72 -5.08
C LYS A 142 -9.12 1.23 -6.19
N THR A 143 -8.87 0.06 -6.78
CA THR A 143 -9.79 -0.52 -7.77
C THR A 143 -11.04 -1.13 -7.13
N GLU A 144 -10.94 -1.68 -5.91
CA GLU A 144 -12.09 -2.15 -5.14
C GLU A 144 -12.94 -0.98 -4.65
N GLU A 145 -12.35 0.07 -4.08
CA GLU A 145 -13.05 1.31 -3.71
C GLU A 145 -13.72 1.98 -4.92
N LYS A 146 -13.05 2.03 -6.08
CA LYS A 146 -13.67 2.56 -7.30
C LYS A 146 -14.83 1.70 -7.80
N LYS A 147 -14.73 0.37 -7.73
CA LYS A 147 -15.83 -0.55 -8.10
C LYS A 147 -17.00 -0.47 -7.13
N GLU A 148 -16.75 -0.27 -5.83
CA GLU A 148 -17.80 -0.06 -4.85
C GLU A 148 -18.50 1.30 -5.05
N VAL A 149 -17.75 2.35 -5.37
CA VAL A 149 -18.33 3.67 -5.69
C VAL A 149 -19.10 3.63 -7.02
N GLU A 150 -18.58 2.96 -8.06
CA GLU A 150 -19.28 2.80 -9.34
C GLU A 150 -20.57 2.01 -9.18
N LYS A 151 -20.57 0.93 -8.38
CA LYS A 151 -21.78 0.17 -8.05
C LYS A 151 -22.80 0.99 -7.27
N LYS A 152 -22.37 1.78 -6.28
CA LYS A 152 -23.26 2.68 -5.53
C LYS A 152 -23.86 3.76 -6.42
N VAL A 153 -23.09 4.33 -7.33
CA VAL A 153 -23.57 5.34 -8.30
C VAL A 153 -24.49 4.70 -9.35
N GLU A 154 -24.27 3.45 -9.76
CA GLU A 154 -25.21 2.71 -10.61
C GLU A 154 -26.51 2.36 -9.87
N GLU A 155 -26.44 1.94 -8.61
CA GLU A 155 -27.60 1.68 -7.75
C GLU A 155 -28.42 2.97 -7.53
N GLU A 156 -27.78 4.09 -7.17
CA GLU A 156 -28.44 5.40 -7.02
C GLU A 156 -29.06 5.88 -8.34
N LYS A 157 -28.40 5.69 -9.49
CA LYS A 157 -28.96 6.04 -10.81
C LYS A 157 -30.11 5.15 -11.26
N ILE A 158 -30.15 3.90 -10.79
CA ILE A 158 -31.28 2.99 -11.02
C ILE A 158 -32.47 3.44 -10.16
N GLU A 159 -32.24 3.81 -8.91
CA GLU A 159 -33.26 4.38 -8.02
C GLU A 159 -33.82 5.71 -8.56
N GLU A 160 -32.98 6.65 -8.97
CA GLU A 160 -33.38 7.94 -9.59
C GLU A 160 -34.15 7.76 -10.92
N LYS A 161 -33.95 6.65 -11.64
CA LYS A 161 -34.70 6.34 -12.87
C LYS A 161 -36.04 5.65 -12.60
N ILE A 162 -36.18 4.95 -11.48
CA ILE A 162 -37.41 4.28 -11.08
C ILE A 162 -38.44 5.30 -10.52
N GLU A 163 -37.98 6.37 -9.86
CA GLU A 163 -38.83 7.46 -9.33
C GLU A 163 -39.76 8.09 -10.40
N PRO A 164 -39.27 8.58 -11.56
CA PRO A 164 -40.15 9.20 -12.55
C PRO A 164 -40.97 8.19 -13.36
N GLU A 165 -40.63 6.90 -13.35
CA GLU A 165 -41.37 5.87 -14.09
C GLU A 165 -42.56 5.31 -13.29
N ASN A 166 -42.44 5.21 -11.96
CA ASN A 166 -43.53 4.83 -11.07
C ASN A 166 -44.53 5.98 -10.87
N GLU A 167 -44.07 7.23 -10.74
CA GLU A 167 -44.96 8.40 -10.71
C GLU A 167 -45.78 8.55 -12.01
N ARG A 168 -45.19 8.24 -13.17
CA ARG A 168 -45.90 8.23 -14.48
C ARG A 168 -46.88 7.07 -14.62
N LYS A 169 -46.61 5.92 -13.99
CA LYS A 169 -47.51 4.76 -13.97
C LYS A 169 -48.66 4.96 -12.98
N GLU A 170 -48.41 5.59 -11.82
CA GLU A 170 -49.45 5.94 -10.84
C GLU A 170 -50.35 7.09 -11.31
N SER A 171 -49.80 8.14 -11.91
CA SER A 171 -50.59 9.24 -12.52
C SER A 171 -51.50 8.74 -13.64
N LYS A 172 -50.99 7.92 -14.58
CA LYS A 172 -51.84 7.30 -15.61
C LYS A 172 -52.91 6.36 -15.04
N LYS A 173 -52.62 5.63 -13.97
CA LYS A 173 -53.57 4.69 -13.33
C LYS A 173 -54.63 5.43 -12.51
N THR A 174 -54.33 6.61 -11.99
CA THR A 174 -55.30 7.48 -11.29
C THR A 174 -56.14 8.29 -12.27
N GLU A 175 -55.58 8.77 -13.38
CA GLU A 175 -56.32 9.41 -14.48
C GLU A 175 -57.32 8.44 -15.13
N LEU A 176 -56.89 7.21 -15.44
CA LEU A 176 -57.78 6.18 -16.02
C LEU A 176 -58.88 5.73 -15.03
N LYS A 177 -58.61 5.77 -13.72
CA LYS A 177 -59.62 5.49 -12.69
C LYS A 177 -60.63 6.63 -12.56
N LYS A 178 -60.18 7.89 -12.59
CA LYS A 178 -61.07 9.07 -12.58
C LYS A 178 -61.96 9.13 -13.83
N GLU A 179 -61.41 8.87 -15.02
CA GLU A 179 -62.23 8.79 -16.24
C GLU A 179 -63.24 7.64 -16.20
N ALA A 180 -62.91 6.52 -15.55
CA ALA A 180 -63.82 5.39 -15.40
C ALA A 180 -64.92 5.67 -14.37
N GLU A 181 -64.61 6.37 -13.26
CA GLU A 181 -65.56 6.85 -12.27
C GLU A 181 -66.53 7.87 -12.89
N GLU A 182 -66.04 8.91 -13.58
CA GLU A 182 -66.89 9.88 -14.29
C GLU A 182 -67.78 9.20 -15.35
N LYS A 183 -67.25 8.24 -16.11
CA LYS A 183 -68.06 7.47 -17.09
C LYS A 183 -69.07 6.55 -16.42
N SER A 184 -68.84 6.13 -15.17
CA SER A 184 -69.78 5.32 -14.40
C SER A 184 -70.88 6.17 -13.76
N GLU A 185 -70.53 7.33 -13.21
CA GLU A 185 -71.47 8.32 -12.67
C GLU A 185 -72.40 8.86 -13.78
N MET A 186 -71.84 9.26 -14.93
CA MET A 186 -72.65 9.66 -16.09
C MET A 186 -73.55 8.52 -16.62
N LYS A 187 -73.17 7.25 -16.43
CA LYS A 187 -74.02 6.10 -16.80
C LYS A 187 -75.10 5.82 -15.77
N GLU A 188 -74.85 6.07 -14.49
CA GLU A 188 -75.86 5.96 -13.43
C GLU A 188 -76.87 7.11 -13.52
N GLU A 189 -76.42 8.34 -13.78
CA GLU A 189 -77.30 9.49 -14.03
C GLU A 189 -78.19 9.27 -15.25
N LYS A 190 -77.65 8.79 -16.37
CA LYS A 190 -78.48 8.42 -17.54
C LYS A 190 -79.45 7.28 -17.26
N LYS A 191 -79.10 6.33 -16.39
CA LYS A 191 -79.99 5.24 -15.97
C LYS A 191 -81.09 5.70 -15.02
N THR A 192 -80.84 6.69 -14.17
CA THR A 192 -81.85 7.27 -13.29
C THR A 192 -82.79 8.18 -14.09
N GLU A 193 -82.27 8.97 -15.03
CA GLU A 193 -83.08 9.78 -15.95
C GLU A 193 -84.01 8.93 -16.81
N THR A 194 -83.51 7.87 -17.45
CA THR A 194 -84.34 6.95 -18.26
C THR A 194 -85.40 6.23 -17.42
N LYS A 195 -85.10 5.84 -16.17
CA LYS A 195 -86.10 5.28 -15.25
C LYS A 195 -87.15 6.30 -14.82
N ILE A 196 -86.78 7.57 -14.68
CA ILE A 196 -87.71 8.67 -14.38
C ILE A 196 -88.62 8.93 -15.59
N GLU A 197 -88.07 8.91 -16.81
CA GLU A 197 -88.83 9.03 -18.05
C GLU A 197 -89.79 7.85 -18.26
N GLU A 198 -89.35 6.61 -18.08
CA GLU A 198 -90.23 5.43 -18.15
C GLU A 198 -91.35 5.46 -17.11
N LYS A 199 -91.08 5.98 -15.90
CA LYS A 199 -92.12 6.21 -14.88
C LYS A 199 -93.12 7.29 -15.32
N ARG A 200 -92.63 8.40 -15.88
CA ARG A 200 -93.48 9.49 -16.40
C ARG A 200 -94.32 9.03 -17.60
N GLU A 201 -93.78 8.19 -18.49
CA GLU A 201 -94.50 7.60 -19.61
C GLU A 201 -95.54 6.56 -19.15
N LYS A 202 -95.22 5.72 -18.15
CA LYS A 202 -96.21 4.81 -17.54
C LYS A 202 -97.34 5.55 -16.82
N GLU A 203 -97.02 6.65 -16.12
CA GLU A 203 -98.03 7.52 -15.52
C GLU A 203 -98.87 8.25 -16.57
N LYS A 204 -98.28 8.67 -17.69
CA LYS A 204 -99.02 9.23 -18.84
C LYS A 204 -99.95 8.20 -19.48
N LYS A 205 -99.46 6.99 -19.77
CA LYS A 205 -100.27 5.90 -20.33
C LYS A 205 -101.43 5.50 -19.41
N MET A 206 -101.20 5.43 -18.09
CA MET A 206 -102.29 5.20 -17.12
C MET A 206 -103.28 6.37 -16.99
N ARG A 207 -102.88 7.59 -17.34
CA ARG A 207 -103.79 8.74 -17.44
C ARG A 207 -104.56 8.74 -18.76
N GLU A 208 -103.91 8.36 -19.86
CA GLU A 208 -104.51 8.23 -21.20
C GLU A 208 -105.53 7.08 -21.27
N GLU A 209 -105.22 5.90 -20.69
CA GLU A 209 -106.19 4.78 -20.57
C GLU A 209 -107.40 5.15 -19.69
N LYS A 210 -107.24 6.06 -18.71
CA LYS A 210 -108.35 6.56 -17.89
C LYS A 210 -109.17 7.65 -18.58
N THR A 211 -108.64 8.31 -19.61
CA THR A 211 -109.38 9.27 -20.42
C THR A 211 -110.07 8.59 -21.61
N GLU A 212 -109.49 7.54 -22.18
CA GLU A 212 -110.09 6.75 -23.29
C GLU A 212 -111.21 5.81 -22.81
N SER A 213 -111.28 5.47 -21.51
CA SER A 213 -112.40 4.73 -20.93
C SER A 213 -113.64 5.58 -20.64
N ASN A 214 -113.66 6.86 -21.06
CA ASN A 214 -114.77 7.80 -20.85
C ASN A 214 -115.19 8.56 -22.12
N GLU A 215 -114.82 8.10 -23.32
CA GLU A 215 -115.41 8.59 -24.57
C GLU A 215 -116.50 7.63 -25.07
N GLU A 216 -117.74 8.00 -24.74
CA GLU A 216 -118.97 7.40 -25.27
C GLU A 216 -119.01 7.54 -26.80
N PRO A 217 -119.42 6.49 -27.55
CA PRO A 217 -119.85 6.69 -28.92
C PRO A 217 -121.25 7.33 -28.92
N GLU A 218 -121.32 8.62 -29.25
CA GLU A 218 -122.47 9.17 -29.98
C GLU A 218 -122.65 8.40 -31.30
N VAL A 219 -123.90 8.39 -31.83
CA VAL A 219 -124.37 8.00 -33.21
C VAL A 219 -125.22 6.70 -33.22
N LYS A 220 -126.45 6.60 -33.75
CA LYS A 220 -127.30 7.43 -34.64
C LYS A 220 -128.74 6.85 -34.68
N ARG A 221 -129.71 7.74 -34.95
CA ARG A 221 -131.13 7.58 -35.38
C ARG A 221 -132.18 7.44 -34.29
#